data_AF-A0A372DMN1-F1
#
_entry.id   AF-A0A372DMN1-F1
#
_cell.length_a   1.000
_cell.length_b   1.000
_cell.length_c   1.000
_cell.angle_alpha   90.00
_cell.angle_beta   90.00
_cell.angle_gamma   90.00
#
_symmetry.space_group_name_H-M   'P 1'
#
loop_
_entity.id
_entity.type
_entity.pdbx_description
1 polymer ?
#
loop_
_entity_poly.entity_id
_entity_poly.type
_entity_poly.pdbx_seq_one_letter_code
_entity_poly.pdbx_strand_id
1 'polypeptide(L)'
;MKATVAGLITPHVLRVADLAKQAEAGANVDWHVKDAVAATIRELGLQYNARDLLAAYVQWLETTAREAAPAREAYARVLQAAATAARGLMERD
;
A
#
# COMPACT_ATOMS: atom_id res chain seq x y z
N MET A 1 1.53 -24.62 7.48
CA MET A 1 2.17 -23.36 7.94
C MET A 1 1.07 -22.31 8.05
N LYS A 2 0.93 -21.61 9.19
CA LYS A 2 -0.03 -20.50 9.30
C LYS A 2 0.55 -19.31 8.52
N ALA A 3 -0.16 -18.84 7.50
CA ALA A 3 0.22 -17.59 6.85
C ALA A 3 0.14 -16.47 7.87
N THR A 4 1.26 -15.79 8.13
CA THR A 4 1.30 -14.65 9.04
C THR A 4 0.70 -13.44 8.32
N VAL A 5 0.16 -12.48 9.08
CA VAL A 5 -0.30 -11.18 8.53
C VAL A 5 0.79 -10.58 7.64
N ALA A 6 2.04 -10.59 8.09
CA ALA A 6 3.19 -10.15 7.30
C ALA A 6 3.31 -10.90 5.95
N GLY A 7 3.26 -12.24 5.95
CA GLY A 7 3.35 -13.03 4.72
C GLY A 7 2.21 -12.77 3.74
N LEU A 8 1.01 -12.45 4.25
CA LEU A 8 -0.16 -12.15 3.43
C LEU A 8 -0.13 -10.74 2.84
N ILE A 9 0.35 -9.73 3.58
CA ILE A 9 0.42 -8.35 3.05
C ILE A 9 1.67 -8.07 2.21
N THR A 10 2.74 -8.85 2.40
CA THR A 10 4.05 -8.66 1.72
C THR A 10 3.94 -8.46 0.20
N PRO A 11 3.24 -9.31 -0.57
CA PRO A 11 3.14 -9.12 -2.02
C PRO A 11 2.48 -7.79 -2.40
N HIS A 12 1.51 -7.32 -1.61
CA HIS A 12 0.80 -6.06 -1.87
C HIS A 12 1.65 -4.83 -1.56
N VAL A 13 2.36 -4.85 -0.42
CA VAL A 13 3.23 -3.73 -0.05
C VAL A 13 4.42 -3.60 -1.00
N LEU A 14 5.00 -4.72 -1.45
CA LEU A 14 6.09 -4.71 -2.42
C LEU A 14 5.64 -4.14 -3.78
N ARG A 15 4.41 -4.45 -4.22
CA ARG A 15 3.86 -3.88 -5.47
C ARG A 15 3.77 -2.36 -5.40
N VAL A 16 3.27 -1.80 -4.30
CA VAL A 16 3.18 -0.34 -4.14
C VAL A 16 4.56 0.30 -3.95
N ALA A 17 5.47 -0.36 -3.23
CA ALA A 17 6.85 0.09 -3.07
C ALA A 17 7.58 0.21 -4.43
N ASP A 18 7.36 -0.75 -5.32
CA ASP A 18 7.95 -0.72 -6.65
C ASP A 18 7.40 0.44 -7.49
N LEU A 19 6.08 0.68 -7.46
CA LEU A 19 5.48 1.86 -8.10
C LEU A 19 6.02 3.17 -7.54
N ALA A 20 6.19 3.26 -6.22
CA ALA A 20 6.79 4.43 -5.59
C ALA A 20 8.24 4.64 -6.04
N LYS A 21 9.02 3.57 -6.23
CA LYS A 21 10.38 3.63 -6.78
C LYS A 21 10.38 4.08 -8.25
N GLN A 22 9.42 3.61 -9.05
CA GLN A 22 9.28 4.07 -10.43
C GLN A 22 8.93 5.57 -10.50
N ALA A 23 8.15 6.08 -9.55
CA ALA A 23 7.85 7.51 -9.44
C ALA A 23 9.11 8.35 -9.12
N GLU A 24 10.03 7.85 -8.29
CA GLU A 24 11.32 8.50 -8.06
C GLU A 24 12.16 8.60 -9.34
N ALA A 25 12.00 7.65 -10.26
CA ALA A 25 12.64 7.69 -11.57
C ALA A 25 11.89 8.57 -12.60
N GLY A 26 10.84 9.28 -12.18
CA GLY A 26 10.06 10.20 -13.02
C GLY A 26 8.90 9.55 -13.77
N ALA A 27 8.57 8.27 -13.49
CA ALA A 27 7.41 7.64 -14.10
C ALA A 27 6.09 8.18 -13.53
N ASN A 28 5.07 8.33 -14.38
CA ASN A 28 3.72 8.63 -13.93
C ASN A 28 3.03 7.32 -13.49
N VAL A 29 2.86 7.16 -12.17
CA VAL A 29 2.33 5.92 -11.57
C VAL A 29 0.94 6.08 -10.96
N ASP A 30 0.32 7.26 -11.05
CA ASP A 30 -0.90 7.59 -10.28
C ASP A 30 -2.04 6.58 -10.51
N TRP A 31 -2.28 6.20 -11.76
CA TRP A 31 -3.32 5.22 -12.09
C TRP A 31 -2.94 3.82 -11.59
N HIS A 32 -1.68 3.41 -11.75
CA HIS A 32 -1.18 2.11 -11.31
C HIS A 32 -1.27 1.95 -9.79
N VAL A 33 -0.99 3.02 -9.04
CA VAL A 33 -1.10 3.02 -7.57
C VAL A 33 -2.55 2.86 -7.15
N LYS A 34 -3.48 3.61 -7.76
CA LYS A 34 -4.91 3.48 -7.47
C LYS A 34 -5.44 2.08 -7.78
N ASP A 35 -5.05 1.52 -8.92
CA ASP A 35 -5.43 0.16 -9.33
C ASP A 35 -4.87 -0.90 -8.36
N ALA A 36 -3.57 -0.81 -8.04
CA ALA A 36 -2.91 -1.72 -7.12
C ALA A 36 -3.52 -1.69 -5.70
N VAL A 37 -3.87 -0.49 -5.21
CA VAL A 37 -4.55 -0.32 -3.93
C VAL A 37 -5.95 -0.92 -3.98
N ALA A 38 -6.75 -0.62 -5.02
CA ALA A 38 -8.10 -1.16 -5.14
C ALA A 38 -8.12 -2.69 -5.23
N ALA A 39 -7.19 -3.28 -5.99
CA ALA A 39 -7.00 -4.73 -6.04
C ALA A 39 -6.63 -5.30 -4.67
N THR A 40 -5.72 -4.64 -3.94
CA THR A 40 -5.30 -5.06 -2.60
C THR A 40 -6.45 -5.05 -1.60
N ILE A 41 -7.25 -3.98 -1.55
CA ILE A 41 -8.40 -3.89 -0.64
C ILE A 41 -9.39 -5.02 -0.92
N ARG A 42 -9.66 -5.30 -2.20
CA ARG A 42 -10.54 -6.40 -2.60
C ARG A 42 -9.96 -7.76 -2.20
N GLU A 43 -8.70 -8.03 -2.52
CA GLU A 43 -8.04 -9.32 -2.28
C GLU A 43 -7.91 -9.63 -0.78
N LEU A 44 -7.48 -8.65 0.02
CA LEU A 44 -7.37 -8.79 1.48
C LEU A 44 -8.74 -8.77 2.17
N GLY A 45 -9.71 -8.04 1.61
CA GLY A 45 -11.09 -7.96 2.10
C GLY A 45 -11.85 -9.30 2.07
N LEU A 46 -11.43 -10.22 1.20
CA LEU A 46 -12.01 -11.56 1.10
C LEU A 46 -11.45 -12.57 2.12
N GLN A 47 -10.43 -12.19 2.89
CA GLN A 47 -9.80 -13.07 3.88
C GLN A 47 -10.56 -13.07 5.20
N TYR A 48 -10.49 -14.19 5.94
CA TYR A 48 -11.17 -14.33 7.23
C TYR A 48 -10.70 -13.30 8.29
N ASN A 49 -9.47 -12.80 8.15
CA ASN A 49 -8.86 -11.78 8.99
C ASN A 49 -8.69 -10.43 8.24
N ALA A 50 -9.61 -10.12 7.32
CA ALA A 50 -9.57 -8.92 6.47
C ALA A 50 -9.25 -7.65 7.25
N ARG A 51 -9.92 -7.40 8.38
CA ARG A 51 -9.70 -6.19 9.19
C ARG A 51 -8.25 -6.03 9.63
N ASP A 52 -7.62 -7.09 10.12
CA ASP A 52 -6.22 -7.06 10.57
C ASP A 52 -5.26 -6.89 9.38
N LEU A 53 -5.55 -7.53 8.26
CA LEU A 53 -4.72 -7.44 7.04
C LEU A 53 -4.76 -6.04 6.43
N LEU A 54 -5.95 -5.46 6.31
CA LEU A 54 -6.14 -4.11 5.78
C LEU A 54 -5.51 -3.06 6.69
N ALA A 55 -5.68 -3.19 8.01
CA ALA A 55 -5.03 -2.32 8.98
C ALA A 55 -3.49 -2.41 8.89
N ALA A 56 -2.94 -3.62 8.82
CA ALA A 56 -1.50 -3.83 8.70
C ALA A 56 -0.95 -3.30 7.36
N TYR A 57 -1.69 -3.44 6.26
CA TYR A 57 -1.34 -2.87 4.97
C TYR A 57 -1.27 -1.33 5.00
N VAL A 58 -2.29 -0.67 5.52
CA VAL A 58 -2.29 0.80 5.67
C VAL A 58 -1.17 1.26 6.59
N GLN A 59 -1.00 0.60 7.74
CA GLN A 59 0.06 0.92 8.69
C GLN A 59 1.46 0.81 8.05
N TRP A 60 1.69 -0.19 7.20
CA TRP A 60 2.95 -0.33 6.48
C TRP A 60 3.18 0.85 5.52
N LEU A 61 2.17 1.25 4.75
CA LEU A 61 2.27 2.38 3.81
C LEU A 61 2.66 3.67 4.54
N GLU A 62 1.97 3.97 5.65
CA GLU A 62 2.20 5.19 6.42
C GLU A 62 3.54 5.21 7.13
N THR A 63 3.91 4.08 7.76
CA THR A 63 5.19 3.96 8.45
C THR A 63 6.33 4.10 7.47
N THR A 64 6.23 3.45 6.32
CA THR A 64 7.26 3.52 5.28
C THR A 64 7.33 4.90 4.63
N ALA A 65 6.20 5.60 4.46
CA ALA A 65 6.19 6.99 4.00
C ALA A 65 6.88 7.93 5.01
N ARG A 66 6.61 7.76 6.31
CA ARG A 66 7.19 8.57 7.39
C ARG A 66 8.68 8.31 7.59
N GLU A 67 9.12 7.07 7.41
CA GLU A 67 10.52 6.64 7.58
C GLU A 67 11.37 6.80 6.31
N ALA A 68 10.75 7.21 5.19
CA ALA A 68 11.47 7.48 3.96
C ALA A 68 12.52 8.58 4.19
N ALA A 69 13.73 8.36 3.66
CA ALA A 69 14.81 9.35 3.74
C ALA A 69 14.36 10.67 3.07
N PRO A 70 14.83 11.84 3.55
CA PRO A 70 14.43 13.14 3.00
C PRO A 70 14.66 13.28 1.48
N ALA A 71 15.65 12.60 0.92
CA ALA A 71 15.93 12.59 -0.52
C ALA A 71 14.87 11.83 -1.35
N ARG A 72 13.97 11.08 -0.71
CA ARG A 72 12.97 10.19 -1.34
C ARG A 72 11.55 10.76 -1.28
N GLU A 73 11.42 12.07 -1.52
CA GLU A 73 10.13 12.74 -1.38
C GLU A 73 9.04 12.16 -2.29
N ALA A 74 9.37 11.87 -3.56
CA ALA A 74 8.41 11.31 -4.51
C ALA A 74 7.90 9.94 -4.05
N TYR A 75 8.78 9.10 -3.53
CA TYR A 75 8.44 7.81 -2.96
C TYR A 75 7.50 7.95 -1.76
N ALA A 76 7.87 8.81 -0.80
CA ALA A 76 7.07 9.07 0.39
C ALA A 76 5.67 9.57 0.02
N ARG A 77 5.57 10.49 -0.95
CA ARG A 77 4.29 11.02 -1.45
C ARG A 77 3.42 9.93 -2.07
N VAL A 78 3.99 9.04 -2.88
CA VAL A 78 3.24 7.92 -3.48
C VAL A 78 2.69 6.98 -2.41
N LEU A 79 3.52 6.60 -1.42
CA LEU A 79 3.07 5.74 -0.32
C LEU A 79 1.97 6.40 0.52
N GLN A 80 2.09 7.70 0.80
CA GLN A 80 1.08 8.45 1.53
C GLN A 80 -0.24 8.53 0.73
N ALA A 81 -0.17 8.78 -0.58
CA ALA A 81 -1.33 8.79 -1.46
C ALA A 81 -2.01 7.42 -1.53
N ALA A 82 -1.22 6.34 -1.57
CA ALA A 82 -1.73 4.97 -1.49
C ALA A 82 -2.45 4.71 -0.17
N ALA A 83 -1.91 5.16 0.96
CA ALA A 83 -2.54 5.02 2.28
C ALA A 83 -3.87 5.78 2.36
N THR A 84 -3.92 7.01 1.84
CA THR A 84 -5.16 7.80 1.77
C THR A 84 -6.21 7.12 0.89
N ALA A 85 -5.81 6.60 -0.27
CA ALA A 85 -6.72 5.87 -1.16
C ALA A 85 -7.26 4.59 -0.51
N ALA A 86 -6.39 3.83 0.17
CA ALA A 86 -6.76 2.61 0.89
C ALA A 86 -7.82 2.90 1.96
N ARG A 87 -7.60 3.92 2.80
CA ARG A 87 -8.60 4.34 3.80
C ARG A 87 -9.93 4.73 3.19
N GLY A 88 -9.89 5.56 2.14
CA GLY A 88 -11.12 6.00 1.47
C GLY A 88 -11.91 4.86 0.82
N LEU A 89 -11.27 3.74 0.48
CA LEU A 89 -11.95 2.53 0.02
C LEU A 89 -12.51 1.72 1.19
N MET A 90 -11.76 1.57 2.28
CA MET A 90 -12.18 0.85 3.48
C MET A 90 -13.39 1.49 4.18
N GLU A 91 -13.59 2.80 4.02
CA GLU A 91 -14.75 3.52 4.58
C GLU A 91 -16.03 3.36 3.74
N ARG A 92 -15.92 2.82 2.52
CA ARG A 92 -17.03 2.68 1.56
C ARG A 92 -17.63 1.27 1.51
N ASP A 93 -16.92 0.28 2.03
CA ASP A 93 -17.35 -1.13 2.18
C ASP A 93 -17.93 -1.40 3.58
#